data_AF-A0A3L7ASP1-F1
#
_entry.id   AF-A0A3L7ASP1-F1
#
_cell.length_a   1.000
_cell.length_b   1.000
_cell.length_c   1.000
_cell.angle_alpha   90.00
_cell.angle_beta   90.00
_cell.angle_gamma   90.00
#
_symmetry.space_group_name_H-M   'P 1'
#
loop_
_entity.id
_entity.type
_entity.pdbx_description
1 polymer ?
#
loop_
_entity_poly.entity_id
_entity_poly.type
_entity_poly.pdbx_seq_one_letter_code
_entity_poly.pdbx_strand_id
1 'polypeptide(L)'
;MEPGISVFALVQESFAEATRVCAERDPDWLASMRTALRLEGEHASIRAHNLGYCAGMTDGVAAAITNHSGSPALRARLLFEVFVVAVRAAQHSWLGSPHAATDVELFLNQLDRAVATLAPSLGLRVRVASDAEGVAGRPRR
;
A
#
# COMPACT_ATOMS: atom_id res chain seq x y z
N MET A 1 -12.65 -12.80 -18.36
CA MET A 1 -11.77 -12.00 -17.51
C MET A 1 -12.19 -10.56 -17.72
N GLU A 2 -12.78 -9.90 -16.72
CA GLU A 2 -13.23 -8.52 -16.90
C GLU A 2 -12.01 -7.62 -17.20
N PRO A 3 -12.01 -6.89 -18.33
CA PRO A 3 -10.92 -6.00 -18.68
C PRO A 3 -11.03 -4.74 -17.81
N GLY A 4 -10.47 -4.76 -16.59
CA GLY A 4 -10.62 -3.58 -15.74
C GLY A 4 -9.88 -3.53 -14.42
N ILE A 5 -9.59 -4.67 -13.77
CA ILE A 5 -8.85 -4.66 -12.50
C ILE A 5 -7.38 -4.45 -12.83
N SER A 6 -6.88 -3.25 -12.53
CA SER A 6 -5.45 -2.97 -12.55
C SER A 6 -4.76 -3.96 -11.62
N VAL A 7 -3.72 -4.67 -12.07
CA VAL A 7 -2.90 -5.56 -11.22
C VAL A 7 -2.42 -4.88 -9.93
N PHE A 8 -2.29 -3.55 -9.98
CA PHE A 8 -1.99 -2.73 -8.81
C PHE A 8 -3.15 -2.69 -7.81
N ALA A 9 -4.40 -2.58 -8.28
CA ALA A 9 -5.58 -2.65 -7.42
C ALA A 9 -5.68 -4.01 -6.71
N LEU A 10 -5.31 -5.11 -7.38
CA LEU A 10 -5.23 -6.43 -6.76
C LEU A 10 -4.20 -6.47 -5.62
N VAL A 11 -3.01 -5.89 -5.82
CA VAL A 11 -1.97 -5.80 -4.77
C VAL A 11 -2.46 -4.95 -3.60
N GLN A 12 -3.10 -3.82 -3.86
CA GLN A 12 -3.70 -2.97 -2.81
C GLN A 12 -4.78 -3.72 -2.04
N GLU A 13 -5.69 -4.41 -2.74
CA GLU A 13 -6.79 -5.15 -2.14
C GLU A 13 -6.29 -6.33 -1.31
N SER A 14 -5.33 -7.11 -1.82
CA SER A 14 -4.69 -8.20 -1.07
C SER A 14 -3.98 -7.69 0.18
N PHE A 15 -3.33 -6.54 0.11
CA PHE A 15 -2.71 -5.92 1.27
C PHE A 15 -3.75 -5.42 2.28
N ALA A 16 -4.83 -4.79 1.81
CA ALA A 16 -5.92 -4.32 2.65
C ALA A 16 -6.59 -5.48 3.40
N GLU A 17 -6.88 -6.57 2.69
CA GLU A 17 -7.41 -7.80 3.28
C GLU A 17 -6.46 -8.38 4.33
N ALA A 18 -5.19 -8.57 3.98
CA ALA A 18 -4.18 -9.09 4.92
C ALA A 18 -4.06 -8.20 6.18
N THR A 19 -4.11 -6.88 6.00
CA THR A 19 -4.06 -5.91 7.11
C THR A 19 -5.26 -6.06 8.03
N ARG A 20 -6.49 -6.13 7.47
CA ARG A 20 -7.72 -6.35 8.26
C ARG A 20 -7.66 -7.66 9.02
N VAL A 21 -7.26 -8.74 8.37
CA VAL A 21 -7.12 -10.07 8.99
C VAL A 21 -6.12 -10.04 10.14
N CYS A 22 -4.98 -9.37 9.98
CA CYS A 22 -4.00 -9.20 11.06
C CYS A 22 -4.59 -8.39 12.23
N ALA A 23 -5.23 -7.25 11.93
CA ALA A 23 -5.84 -6.39 12.94
C ALA A 23 -6.96 -7.09 13.73
N GLU A 24 -7.76 -7.92 13.08
CA GLU A 24 -8.85 -8.69 13.72
C GLU A 24 -8.32 -9.84 14.58
N ARG A 25 -7.26 -10.52 14.12
CA ARG A 25 -6.74 -11.73 14.79
C ARG A 25 -5.77 -11.44 15.93
N ASP A 26 -5.13 -10.28 15.91
CA ASP A 26 -4.15 -9.88 16.90
C ASP A 26 -4.62 -8.61 17.63
N PRO A 27 -5.16 -8.74 18.87
CA PRO A 27 -5.60 -7.58 19.65
C PRO A 27 -4.46 -6.62 20.01
N ASP A 28 -3.21 -7.11 20.00
CA ASP A 28 -2.01 -6.32 20.27
C ASP A 28 -1.37 -5.76 18.99
N TRP A 29 -1.96 -6.00 17.81
CA TRP A 29 -1.40 -5.63 16.52
C TRP A 29 -1.00 -4.16 16.46
N LEU A 30 -1.88 -3.27 16.94
CA LEU A 30 -1.60 -1.84 16.97
C LEU A 30 -0.41 -1.48 17.87
N ALA A 31 -0.34 -2.06 19.06
CA ALA A 31 0.75 -1.81 20.00
C ALA A 31 2.08 -2.32 19.43
N SER A 32 2.06 -3.48 18.77
CA SER A 32 3.18 -4.07 18.05
C SER A 32 3.65 -3.18 16.89
N MET A 33 2.72 -2.66 16.07
CA MET A 33 3.03 -1.76 14.96
C MET A 33 3.66 -0.44 15.42
N ARG A 34 3.15 0.17 16.49
CA ARG A 34 3.75 1.37 17.11
C ARG A 34 5.15 1.11 17.63
N THR A 35 5.34 -0.03 18.29
CA THR A 35 6.63 -0.44 18.82
C THR A 35 7.64 -0.66 17.70
N ALA A 36 7.24 -1.35 16.63
CA ALA A 36 8.08 -1.57 15.46
C ALA A 36 8.50 -0.24 14.81
N LEU A 37 7.56 0.71 14.64
CA LEU A 37 7.86 2.02 14.07
C LEU A 37 8.83 2.83 14.94
N ARG A 38 8.63 2.80 16.26
CA ARG A 38 9.51 3.44 17.24
C ARG A 38 10.93 2.86 17.16
N LEU A 39 11.05 1.53 17.16
CA LEU A 39 12.34 0.83 17.04
C LEU A 39 13.05 1.16 15.72
N GLU A 40 12.30 1.33 14.62
CA GLU A 40 12.87 1.74 13.33
C GLU A 40 13.41 3.19 13.34
N GLY A 41 12.76 4.07 14.12
CA GLY A 41 13.22 5.43 14.36
C GLY A 41 14.50 5.50 15.19
N GLU A 42 14.62 4.63 16.20
CA GLU A 42 15.71 4.60 17.17
C GLU A 42 16.93 3.79 16.72
N HIS A 43 16.73 2.73 15.92
CA HIS A 43 17.78 1.76 15.57
C HIS A 43 17.98 1.63 14.06
N ALA A 44 19.14 2.09 13.58
CA ALA A 44 19.51 2.00 12.16
C ALA A 44 19.56 0.55 11.62
N SER A 45 19.90 -0.43 12.46
CA SER A 45 19.91 -1.86 12.09
C SER A 45 18.51 -2.39 11.80
N ILE A 46 17.51 -1.97 12.58
CA ILE A 46 16.10 -2.34 12.37
C ILE A 46 15.59 -1.71 11.07
N ARG A 47 15.91 -0.43 10.85
CA ARG A 47 15.59 0.24 9.58
C ARG A 47 16.20 -0.47 8.37
N ALA A 48 17.49 -0.82 8.45
CA ALA A 48 18.19 -1.54 7.39
C ALA A 48 17.58 -2.92 7.14
N HIS A 49 17.21 -3.64 8.20
CA HIS A 49 16.53 -4.93 8.11
C HIS A 49 15.18 -4.81 7.39
N ASN A 50 14.33 -3.87 7.80
CA ASN A 50 13.02 -3.67 7.18
C ASN A 50 13.13 -3.27 5.70
N LEU A 51 14.07 -2.38 5.36
CA LEU A 51 14.33 -2.01 3.97
C LEU A 51 14.87 -3.19 3.14
N GLY A 52 15.76 -4.00 3.71
CA GLY A 52 16.26 -5.22 3.08
C GLY A 52 15.17 -6.25 2.83
N TYR A 53 14.22 -6.40 3.76
CA TYR A 53 13.05 -7.26 3.58
C TYR A 53 12.17 -6.77 2.41
N CYS A 54 11.84 -5.46 2.37
CA CYS A 54 11.09 -4.89 1.26
C CYS A 54 11.79 -5.05 -0.10
N ALA A 55 13.10 -4.81 -0.14
CA ALA A 55 13.91 -5.01 -1.34
C ALA A 55 13.90 -6.48 -1.80
N GLY A 56 14.02 -7.43 -0.86
CA GLY A 56 14.00 -8.87 -1.14
C GLY A 56 12.68 -9.37 -1.76
N MET A 57 11.56 -8.72 -1.45
CA MET A 57 10.26 -9.06 -2.05
C MET A 57 10.05 -8.47 -3.45
N THR A 58 10.80 -7.43 -3.82
CA THR A 58 10.53 -6.62 -5.02
C THR A 58 10.58 -7.44 -6.30
N ASP A 59 11.57 -8.32 -6.43
CA ASP A 59 11.72 -9.14 -7.63
C ASP A 59 10.62 -10.20 -7.77
N GLY A 60 10.23 -10.83 -6.66
CA GLY A 60 9.17 -11.83 -6.65
C GLY A 60 7.81 -11.22 -7.02
N VAL A 61 7.46 -10.08 -6.41
CA VAL A 61 6.19 -9.40 -6.69
C VAL A 61 6.19 -8.79 -8.09
N ALA A 62 7.29 -8.20 -8.54
CA ALA A 62 7.39 -7.67 -9.90
C ALA A 62 7.28 -8.78 -10.97
N ALA A 63 7.86 -9.96 -10.73
CA ALA A 63 7.70 -11.12 -11.60
C ALA A 63 6.24 -11.58 -11.63
N ALA A 64 5.57 -11.65 -10.48
CA ALA A 64 4.14 -11.98 -10.41
C ALA A 64 3.27 -10.97 -11.19
N ILE A 65 3.52 -9.67 -11.01
CA ILE A 65 2.84 -8.59 -11.74
C ILE A 65 3.08 -8.73 -13.25
N THR A 66 4.32 -8.98 -13.66
CA THR A 66 4.71 -9.16 -15.08
C THR A 66 3.98 -10.35 -15.69
N ASN A 67 4.01 -11.51 -15.03
CA ASN A 67 3.37 -12.73 -15.50
C ASN A 67 1.84 -12.61 -15.57
N HIS A 68 1.23 -11.88 -14.64
CA HIS A 68 -0.22 -11.74 -14.60
C HIS A 68 -0.75 -10.67 -15.57
N SER A 69 -0.05 -9.54 -15.71
CA SER A 69 -0.55 -8.38 -16.47
C SER A 69 0.10 -8.18 -17.84
N GLY A 70 1.19 -8.89 -18.14
CA GLY A 70 2.03 -8.63 -19.31
C GLY A 70 2.79 -7.30 -19.25
N SER A 71 2.79 -6.62 -18.10
CA SER A 71 3.53 -5.36 -17.92
C SER A 71 5.03 -5.57 -18.08
N PRO A 72 5.78 -4.61 -18.66
CA PRO A 72 7.24 -4.68 -18.67
C PRO A 72 7.81 -4.80 -17.26
N ALA A 73 8.85 -5.64 -17.07
CA ALA A 73 9.43 -5.93 -15.76
C ALA A 73 9.84 -4.67 -14.97
N LEU A 74 10.41 -3.67 -15.65
CA LEU A 74 10.77 -2.38 -15.03
C LEU A 74 9.54 -1.63 -14.51
N ARG A 75 8.43 -1.63 -15.28
CA ARG A 75 7.18 -1.01 -14.88
C ARG A 75 6.57 -1.73 -13.67
N ALA A 76 6.62 -3.06 -13.66
CA ALA A 76 6.15 -3.89 -12.55
C ALA A 76 6.94 -3.62 -11.26
N ARG A 77 8.28 -3.54 -11.36
CA ARG A 77 9.16 -3.15 -10.24
C ARG A 77 8.81 -1.77 -9.70
N LEU A 78 8.73 -0.76 -10.57
CA LEU A 78 8.40 0.61 -10.17
C LEU A 78 7.03 0.70 -9.48
N LEU A 79 6.03 -0.02 -9.99
CA LEU A 79 4.71 -0.07 -9.35
C LEU A 79 4.80 -0.63 -7.92
N PHE A 80 5.54 -1.71 -7.72
CA PHE A 80 5.68 -2.30 -6.38
C PHE A 80 6.51 -1.41 -5.44
N GLU A 81 7.60 -0.81 -5.91
CA GLU A 81 8.39 0.14 -5.11
C GLU A 81 7.56 1.34 -4.65
N VAL A 82 6.74 1.90 -5.55
CA VAL A 82 5.78 2.98 -5.22
C VAL A 82 4.79 2.52 -4.16
N PHE A 83 4.27 1.30 -4.29
CA PHE A 83 3.36 0.73 -3.30
C PHE A 83 4.02 0.60 -1.92
N VAL A 84 5.25 0.07 -1.86
CA VAL A 84 6.02 -0.04 -0.60
C VAL A 84 6.24 1.34 0.04
N VAL A 85 6.63 2.35 -0.75
CA VAL A 85 6.82 3.71 -0.24
C VAL A 85 5.50 4.29 0.28
N ALA A 86 4.40 4.07 -0.44
CA ALA A 86 3.07 4.52 -0.03
C ALA A 86 2.61 3.88 1.29
N VAL A 87 2.81 2.56 1.46
CA VAL A 87 2.52 1.84 2.70
C VAL A 87 3.28 2.44 3.88
N ARG A 88 4.58 2.67 3.73
CA ARG A 88 5.41 3.22 4.81
C ARG A 88 5.00 4.66 5.15
N ALA A 89 4.76 5.49 4.14
CA ALA A 89 4.29 6.87 4.34
C ALA A 89 2.95 6.90 5.09
N ALA A 90 2.01 6.02 4.72
CA ALA A 90 0.74 5.87 5.40
C ALA A 90 0.90 5.36 6.85
N GLN A 91 1.78 4.39 7.10
CA GLN A 91 2.06 3.90 8.47
C GLN A 91 2.62 5.00 9.37
N HIS A 92 3.59 5.79 8.88
CA HIS A 92 4.15 6.91 9.63
C HIS A 92 3.11 7.99 9.93
N SER A 93 2.27 8.33 8.93
CA SER A 93 1.19 9.31 9.10
C SER A 93 0.13 8.84 10.09
N TRP A 94 -0.30 7.58 9.99
CA TRP A 94 -1.34 6.97 10.81
C TRP A 94 -0.90 6.89 12.27
N LEU A 95 0.27 6.33 12.52
CA LEU A 95 0.79 6.12 13.86
C LEU A 95 1.35 7.40 14.51
N GLY A 96 1.66 8.42 13.72
CA GLY A 96 2.09 9.73 14.18
C GLY A 96 0.96 10.68 14.59
N SER A 97 -0.30 10.32 14.36
CA SER A 97 -1.46 11.17 14.68
C SER A 97 -1.87 11.05 16.16
N PRO A 98 -2.01 12.17 16.91
CA PRO A 98 -2.36 12.13 18.33
C PRO A 98 -3.80 11.66 18.63
N HIS A 99 -4.68 11.57 17.61
CA HIS A 99 -6.10 11.22 17.77
C HIS A 99 -6.50 9.89 17.12
N ALA A 100 -5.55 9.09 16.66
CA ALA A 100 -5.90 7.79 16.08
C ALA A 100 -4.83 6.75 16.39
N ALA A 101 -5.28 5.51 16.55
CA ALA A 101 -4.93 4.49 15.57
C ALA A 101 -5.55 3.13 15.93
N THR A 102 -6.76 3.03 16.48
CA THR A 102 -7.44 1.71 16.50
C THR A 102 -8.13 1.38 15.18
N ASP A 103 -8.36 2.38 14.33
CA ASP A 103 -9.06 2.18 13.07
C ASP A 103 -8.10 1.84 11.92
N VAL A 104 -8.19 0.59 11.46
CA VAL A 104 -7.47 0.05 10.30
C VAL A 104 -7.89 0.73 9.00
N GLU A 105 -9.15 1.16 8.88
CA GLU A 105 -9.63 1.82 7.66
C GLU A 105 -9.00 3.20 7.50
N LEU A 106 -8.64 3.88 8.59
CA LEU A 106 -7.88 5.12 8.51
C LEU A 106 -6.49 4.89 7.89
N PHE A 107 -5.81 3.80 8.26
CA PHE A 107 -4.54 3.44 7.65
C PHE A 107 -4.69 3.15 6.14
N LEU A 108 -5.69 2.36 5.77
CA LEU A 108 -5.94 2.02 4.37
C LEU A 108 -6.30 3.25 3.52
N ASN A 109 -7.11 4.17 4.07
CA ASN A 109 -7.41 5.45 3.42
C ASN A 109 -6.16 6.31 3.22
N GLN A 110 -5.23 6.30 4.17
CA GLN A 110 -3.96 7.02 4.02
C GLN A 110 -3.04 6.38 2.99
N LEU A 111 -3.04 5.04 2.89
CA LEU A 111 -2.34 4.31 1.82
C LEU A 111 -2.87 4.71 0.45
N ASP A 112 -4.19 4.74 0.27
CA ASP A 112 -4.81 5.12 -1.00
C ASP A 112 -4.44 6.56 -1.40
N ARG A 113 -4.44 7.50 -0.45
CA ARG A 113 -3.98 8.88 -0.69
C ARG A 113 -2.50 8.94 -1.07
N ALA A 114 -1.64 8.15 -0.42
CA ALA A 114 -0.22 8.10 -0.71
C ALA A 114 0.04 7.54 -2.12
N VAL A 115 -0.66 6.47 -2.50
CA VAL A 115 -0.64 5.91 -3.87
C VAL A 115 -1.09 6.95 -4.90
N ALA A 116 -2.25 7.58 -4.68
CA ALA A 116 -2.82 8.57 -5.59
C ALA A 116 -1.91 9.78 -5.79
N THR A 117 -1.02 10.06 -4.83
CA THR A 117 -0.03 11.13 -4.93
C THR A 117 1.25 10.66 -5.63
N LEU A 118 1.79 9.51 -5.23
CA LEU A 118 3.11 9.03 -5.67
C LEU A 118 3.07 8.47 -7.08
N ALA A 119 2.06 7.67 -7.43
CA ALA A 119 2.02 7.02 -8.75
C ALA A 119 1.97 8.04 -9.91
N PRO A 120 1.11 9.08 -9.89
CA PRO A 120 1.09 10.09 -10.96
C PRO A 120 2.38 10.90 -11.05
N SER A 121 3.04 11.18 -9.92
CA SER A 121 4.31 11.93 -9.90
C SER A 121 5.44 11.22 -10.66
N LEU A 122 5.31 9.90 -10.85
CA LEU A 122 6.24 9.04 -11.58
C LEU A 122 5.71 8.64 -12.96
N GLY A 123 4.63 9.28 -13.44
CA GLY A 123 4.00 8.98 -14.73
C GLY A 123 3.26 7.64 -14.75
N LEU A 124 3.00 7.03 -13.60
CA LEU A 124 2.25 5.78 -13.48
C LEU A 124 0.75 6.09 -13.40
N ARG A 125 -0.03 5.55 -14.34
CA ARG A 125 -1.50 5.58 -14.26
C ARG A 125 -1.97 4.40 -13.42
N VAL A 126 -2.46 4.71 -12.23
CA VAL A 126 -3.07 3.75 -11.30
C VAL A 126 -4.53 4.17 -11.12
N ARG A 127 -5.46 3.19 -11.12
CA ARG A 127 -6.83 3.41 -10.64
C ARG A 127 -6.86 3.06 -9.17
N VAL A 128 -7.23 4.01 -8.32
CA VAL A 128 -7.46 3.76 -6.89
C VAL A 128 -8.95 3.49 -6.69
N ALA A 129 -9.33 2.67 -5.70
CA ALA A 129 -10.72 2.31 -5.45
C ALA A 129 -11.65 3.54 -5.28
N SER A 130 -11.12 4.64 -4.72
CA SER A 130 -11.83 5.93 -4.60
C SER A 130 -12.30 6.52 -5.94
N ASP A 131 -11.64 6.17 -7.05
CA ASP A 131 -12.03 6.64 -8.39
C ASP A 131 -13.25 5.89 -8.94
N ALA A 132 -13.57 4.70 -8.41
CA ALA A 132 -14.69 3.88 -8.85
C ALA A 132 -16.04 4.44 -8.36
N GLU A 133 -16.08 5.11 -7.20
CA GLU A 133 -17.30 5.70 -6.65
C GLU A 133 -17.67 7.05 -7.31
N GLY A 134 -16.70 7.75 -7.93
CA GLY A 134 -16.89 9.10 -8.48
C GLY A 134 -17.60 9.20 -9.84
N VAL A 135 -17.86 8.09 -10.54
CA VAL A 135 -18.41 8.10 -11.91
C VAL A 135 -19.91 7.76 -11.97
N ALA A 136 -20.50 7.25 -10.88
CA ALA A 136 -21.90 6.83 -10.84
C ALA A 136 -22.93 7.97 -10.66
N GLY A 137 -22.53 9.24 -10.72
CA GLY A 137 -23.34 10.36 -10.22
C GLY A 137 -23.53 11.56 -11.14
N ARG A 138 -23.64 11.39 -12.47
CA ARG A 138 -24.13 12.48 -13.35
C ARG A 138 -25.28 12.03 -14.25
N PRO A 139 -26.53 12.48 -14.00
CA PRO A 139 -27.58 12.35 -15.00
C PRO A 139 -27.21 13.19 -16.22
N ARG A 140 -27.15 12.55 -17.38
CA ARG A 140 -27.12 13.26 -18.66
C ARG A 140 -28.42 14.03 -18.80
N ARG A 141 -28.29 15.32 -19.10
CA ARG A 141 -29.40 16.21 -19.46
C ARG A 141 -30.17 15.69 -20.65
#